data_AF-A0A7V3L5Y8-F1
#
_entry.id   AF-A0A7V3L5Y8-F1
#
_cell.length_a   1.000
_cell.length_b   1.000
_cell.length_c   1.000
_cell.angle_alpha   90.00
_cell.angle_beta   90.00
_cell.angle_gamma   90.00
#
_symmetry.space_group_name_H-M   'P 1'
#
loop_
_entity.id
_entity.type
_entity.pdbx_description
1 polymer ?
#
loop_
_entity_poly.entity_id
_entity_poly.type
_entity_poly.pdbx_seq_one_letter_code
_entity_poly.pdbx_strand_id
1 'polypeptide(L)'
;MKLHEFRKLVKAEFGESLEHATPANVREFVDRLENEIFQTKLTHRIVLNEECKSYEEVIKDFFAKTLELPPEEAIVALWMLALDLAFSTIESQYADRFAPLFQDME
;
A
#
# COMPACT_ATOMS: atom_id res chain seq x y z
N MET A 1 10.23 -9.73 -2.47
CA MET A 1 9.37 -10.87 -2.07
C MET A 1 8.96 -11.63 -3.32
N LYS A 2 8.90 -12.97 -3.31
CA LYS A 2 8.46 -13.73 -4.49
C LYS A 2 6.92 -13.74 -4.59
N LEU A 3 6.39 -13.73 -5.81
CA LEU A 3 4.94 -13.66 -6.06
C LEU A 3 4.14 -14.80 -5.37
N HIS A 4 4.70 -16.00 -5.32
CA HIS A 4 4.03 -17.13 -4.68
C HIS A 4 3.93 -17.01 -3.15
N GLU A 5 4.92 -16.40 -2.51
CA GLU A 5 4.93 -16.11 -1.07
C GLU A 5 3.91 -15.02 -0.78
N PHE A 6 3.94 -13.96 -1.60
CA PHE A 6 2.97 -12.87 -1.52
C PHE A 6 1.53 -13.37 -1.62
N ARG A 7 1.23 -14.23 -2.60
CA ARG A 7 -0.11 -14.81 -2.75
C ARG A 7 -0.56 -15.58 -1.52
N LYS A 8 0.34 -16.34 -0.89
CA LYS A 8 0.03 -17.07 0.35
C LYS A 8 -0.25 -16.12 1.50
N LEU A 9 0.53 -15.05 1.63
CA LEU A 9 0.34 -14.02 2.65
C LEU A 9 -1.02 -13.34 2.50
N VAL A 10 -1.34 -12.87 1.28
CA VAL A 10 -2.63 -12.22 0.98
C VAL A 10 -3.80 -13.12 1.33
N LYS A 11 -3.74 -14.40 0.95
CA LYS A 11 -4.81 -15.37 1.24
C LYS A 11 -4.94 -15.70 2.72
N ALA A 12 -3.81 -15.78 3.42
CA ALA A 12 -3.80 -16.03 4.86
C ALA A 12 -4.40 -14.85 5.65
N GLU A 13 -4.16 -13.63 5.20
CA GLU A 13 -4.67 -12.41 5.85
C GLU A 13 -6.14 -12.15 5.52
N PHE A 14 -6.50 -12.20 4.24
CA PHE A 14 -7.78 -11.69 3.76
C PHE A 14 -8.76 -12.76 3.28
N GLY A 15 -8.34 -14.03 3.23
CA GLY A 15 -9.13 -15.12 2.65
C GLY A 15 -8.90 -15.30 1.15
N GLU A 16 -9.52 -16.33 0.58
CA GLU A 16 -9.25 -16.77 -0.81
C GLU A 16 -9.68 -15.75 -1.86
N SER A 17 -10.70 -14.94 -1.55
CA SER A 17 -11.29 -13.90 -2.39
C SER A 17 -11.31 -12.53 -1.71
N LEU A 18 -10.42 -12.30 -0.74
CA LEU A 18 -10.35 -11.07 0.06
C LEU A 18 -11.60 -10.79 0.91
N GLU A 19 -12.37 -11.82 1.24
CA GLU A 19 -13.62 -11.73 2.02
C GLU A 19 -13.45 -11.10 3.42
N HIS A 20 -12.23 -11.08 3.95
CA HIS A 20 -11.90 -10.50 5.24
C HIS A 20 -11.17 -9.15 5.13
N ALA A 21 -10.99 -8.62 3.92
CA ALA A 21 -10.35 -7.32 3.74
C ALA A 21 -11.27 -6.17 4.19
N THR A 22 -10.73 -5.33 5.06
CA THR A 22 -11.36 -4.12 5.59
C THR A 22 -10.38 -2.95 5.46
N PRO A 23 -10.83 -1.69 5.43
CA PRO A 23 -9.92 -0.56 5.33
C PRO A 23 -8.84 -0.55 6.44
N ALA A 24 -9.22 -0.91 7.66
CA ALA A 24 -8.31 -0.95 8.81
C ALA A 24 -7.22 -2.02 8.64
N ASN A 25 -7.58 -3.29 8.41
CA ASN A 25 -6.59 -4.35 8.32
C ASN A 25 -5.77 -4.30 7.01
N VAL A 26 -6.30 -3.71 5.94
CA VAL A 26 -5.53 -3.46 4.71
C VAL A 26 -4.42 -2.46 4.97
N ARG A 27 -4.68 -1.36 5.68
CA ARG A 27 -3.63 -0.38 6.04
C ARG A 27 -2.54 -1.04 6.88
N GLU A 28 -2.93 -1.77 7.93
CA GLU A 28 -1.97 -2.50 8.78
C GLU A 28 -1.14 -3.52 7.99
N PHE A 29 -1.74 -4.23 7.04
CA PHE A 29 -1.06 -5.20 6.20
C PHE A 29 -0.04 -4.55 5.25
N VAL A 30 -0.42 -3.45 4.59
CA VAL A 30 0.47 -2.70 3.69
C VAL A 30 1.65 -2.13 4.48
N ASP A 31 1.38 -1.46 5.61
CA ASP A 31 2.42 -0.91 6.49
C ASP A 31 3.43 -1.98 6.93
N ARG A 32 2.93 -3.16 7.30
CA ARG A 32 3.77 -4.30 7.73
C ARG A 32 4.67 -4.78 6.58
N LEU A 33 4.11 -4.97 5.39
CA LEU A 33 4.86 -5.44 4.23
C LEU A 33 5.90 -4.43 3.75
N GLU A 34 5.56 -3.14 3.71
CA GLU A 34 6.51 -2.08 3.39
C GLU A 34 7.68 -2.09 4.37
N ASN A 35 7.39 -2.16 5.67
CA ASN A 35 8.43 -2.26 6.69
C ASN A 35 9.31 -3.50 6.50
N GLU A 36 8.76 -4.68 6.22
CA GLU A 36 9.57 -5.88 5.96
C GLU A 36 10.50 -5.72 4.75
N ILE A 37 10.03 -5.04 3.70
CA ILE A 37 10.83 -4.76 2.49
C ILE A 37 11.94 -3.73 2.82
N PHE A 38 11.60 -2.63 3.51
CA PHE A 38 12.52 -1.54 3.84
C PHE A 38 13.52 -1.86 4.96
N GLN A 39 13.18 -2.74 5.90
CA GLN A 39 14.05 -3.13 7.04
C GLN A 39 15.26 -3.97 6.60
N THR A 40 15.35 -4.35 5.33
CA THR A 40 16.52 -5.06 4.80
C THR A 40 17.72 -4.09 4.66
N LYS A 41 18.44 -3.87 5.78
CA LYS A 41 19.75 -3.22 5.97
C LYS A 41 19.76 -1.70 6.22
N LEU A 42 19.46 -1.29 7.45
CA LEU A 42 19.90 0.00 8.01
C LEU A 42 21.02 -0.21 9.03
N THR A 43 22.26 -0.39 8.56
CA THR A 43 23.45 -0.48 9.43
C THR A 43 24.28 0.81 9.47
N HIS A 44 23.89 1.84 8.72
CA HIS A 44 24.70 3.04 8.48
C HIS A 44 23.84 4.31 8.48
N ARG A 45 24.50 5.48 8.50
CA ARG A 45 23.87 6.81 8.46
C ARG A 45 22.89 6.93 7.29
N ILE A 46 21.65 7.29 7.60
CA ILE A 46 20.59 7.55 6.62
C ILE A 46 20.79 8.97 6.07
N VAL A 47 20.86 9.08 4.75
CA VAL A 47 20.78 10.35 4.04
C VAL A 47 19.49 10.31 3.23
N LEU A 48 18.53 11.17 3.59
CA LEU A 48 17.31 11.37 2.81
C LEU A 48 17.67 12.28 1.63
N ASN A 49 17.98 11.66 0.49
CA ASN A 49 18.19 12.37 -0.77
C ASN A 49 16.95 12.18 -1.64
N GLU A 50 15.96 13.03 -1.45
CA GLU A 50 14.72 13.01 -2.22
C GLU A 50 14.94 13.71 -3.56
N GLU A 51 15.06 12.92 -4.63
CA GLU A 51 15.26 13.44 -5.99
C GLU A 51 13.98 14.06 -6.57
N CYS A 52 12.81 13.61 -6.09
CA CYS A 52 11.50 14.09 -6.50
C CYS A 52 11.12 15.35 -5.71
N LYS A 53 10.59 16.36 -6.41
CA LYS A 53 10.18 17.66 -5.86
C LYS A 53 8.68 17.76 -5.62
N SER A 54 7.93 16.75 -6.04
CA SER A 54 6.48 16.68 -5.84
C SER A 54 6.00 15.24 -5.73
N TYR A 55 4.82 15.08 -5.12
CA TYR A 55 4.14 13.79 -5.06
C TYR A 55 3.86 13.22 -6.47
N GLU A 56 3.48 14.08 -7.42
CA GLU A 56 3.28 13.67 -8.81
C GLU A 56 4.55 13.08 -9.43
N GLU A 57 5.72 13.68 -9.16
CA GLU A 57 7.01 13.14 -9.60
C GLU A 57 7.32 11.79 -8.96
N VAL A 58 7.00 11.61 -7.66
CA VAL A 58 7.15 10.32 -6.97
C VAL A 58 6.30 9.24 -7.63
N ILE A 59 5.03 9.54 -7.94
CA ILE A 59 4.15 8.58 -8.60
C ILE A 59 4.65 8.23 -10.01
N LYS A 60 5.09 9.22 -10.79
CA LYS A 60 5.66 8.99 -12.13
C LYS A 60 6.92 8.12 -12.06
N ASP A 61 7.82 8.42 -11.14
CA ASP A 61 9.04 7.68 -10.91
C ASP A 61 8.76 6.24 -10.48
N PHE A 62 7.80 6.03 -9.56
CA PHE A 62 7.33 4.70 -9.19
C PHE A 62 6.88 3.89 -10.41
N PHE A 63 6.01 4.44 -11.25
CA PHE A 63 5.52 3.71 -12.43
C PHE A 63 6.63 3.44 -13.44
N ALA A 64 7.52 4.41 -13.68
CA ALA A 64 8.66 4.25 -14.57
C ALA A 64 9.60 3.12 -14.08
N LYS A 65 10.00 3.15 -12.80
CA LYS A 65 10.86 2.11 -12.21
C LYS A 65 10.19 0.74 -12.18
N THR A 66 8.88 0.70 -11.94
CA THR A 66 8.13 -0.56 -11.89
C THR A 66 8.12 -1.30 -13.22
N LEU A 67 8.15 -0.58 -14.35
CA LEU A 67 8.25 -1.18 -15.69
C LEU A 67 9.59 -1.87 -15.95
N GLU A 68 10.65 -1.45 -15.25
CA GLU A 68 11.99 -2.02 -15.36
C GLU A 68 12.20 -3.23 -14.42
N LEU A 69 11.24 -3.52 -13.53
CA LEU A 69 11.32 -4.66 -12.61
C LEU A 69 11.00 -5.99 -13.32
N PRO A 70 11.51 -7.12 -12.81
CA PRO A 70 11.03 -8.44 -13.21
C PRO A 70 9.50 -8.53 -13.06
N PRO A 71 8.79 -9.19 -13.99
CA PRO A 71 7.31 -9.21 -13.97
C PRO A 71 6.70 -9.66 -12.65
N GLU A 72 7.32 -10.61 -11.96
CA GLU A 72 6.87 -11.11 -10.66
C GLU A 72 7.03 -10.09 -9.53
N GLU A 73 8.01 -9.21 -9.61
CA GLU A 73 8.23 -8.14 -8.63
C GLU A 73 7.33 -6.93 -8.94
N ALA A 74 7.23 -6.57 -10.22
CA ALA A 74 6.37 -5.51 -10.70
C ALA A 74 4.90 -5.75 -10.31
N ILE A 75 4.39 -6.97 -10.50
CA ILE A 75 2.99 -7.28 -10.16
C ILE A 75 2.72 -7.17 -8.66
N VAL A 76 3.68 -7.49 -7.79
CA VAL A 76 3.53 -7.34 -6.33
C VAL A 76 3.43 -5.86 -5.98
N ALA A 77 4.36 -5.03 -6.50
CA ALA A 77 4.36 -3.59 -6.25
C ALA A 77 3.07 -2.92 -6.74
N LEU A 78 2.65 -3.22 -7.97
CA LEU A 78 1.41 -2.69 -8.56
C LEU A 78 0.17 -3.15 -7.79
N TRP A 79 0.12 -4.41 -7.35
CA TRP A 79 -1.02 -4.93 -6.61
C TRP A 79 -1.13 -4.27 -5.24
N MET A 80 -0.02 -4.07 -4.51
CA MET A 80 -0.05 -3.38 -3.22
C MET A 80 -0.53 -1.93 -3.36
N LEU A 81 0.00 -1.19 -4.34
CA LEU A 81 -0.45 0.18 -4.62
C LEU A 81 -1.94 0.22 -4.96
N ALA A 82 -2.41 -0.70 -5.81
CA ALA A 82 -3.82 -0.76 -6.18
C ALA A 82 -4.73 -1.08 -4.99
N LEU A 83 -4.30 -1.99 -4.11
CA LEU A 83 -5.04 -2.34 -2.90
C LEU A 83 -5.17 -1.13 -1.96
N ASP A 84 -4.05 -0.45 -1.68
CA ASP A 84 -4.04 0.70 -0.78
C ASP A 84 -4.93 1.84 -1.30
N LEU A 85 -4.80 2.19 -2.60
CA LEU A 85 -5.63 3.22 -3.22
C LEU A 85 -7.13 2.88 -3.18
N ALA A 86 -7.48 1.62 -3.46
CA ALA A 86 -8.87 1.17 -3.45
C ALA A 86 -9.50 1.27 -2.05
N PHE A 87 -8.80 0.78 -1.02
CA PHE A 87 -9.33 0.78 0.34
C PHE A 87 -9.29 2.16 1.01
N SER A 88 -8.29 2.99 0.69
CA SER A 88 -8.27 4.39 1.11
C SER A 88 -9.42 5.19 0.49
N THR A 89 -9.79 4.89 -0.76
CA THR A 89 -10.98 5.50 -1.39
C THR A 89 -12.28 5.06 -0.70
N ILE A 90 -12.40 3.76 -0.36
CA ILE A 90 -13.56 3.24 0.37
C ILE A 90 -13.68 3.92 1.75
N GLU A 91 -12.58 4.07 2.48
CA GLU A 91 -12.53 4.77 3.77
C GLU A 91 -13.01 6.22 3.65
N SER A 92 -12.52 6.96 2.65
CA SER A 92 -12.95 8.33 2.38
C SER A 92 -14.46 8.42 2.12
N GLN A 93 -15.02 7.49 1.33
CA GLN A 93 -16.46 7.46 1.07
C GLN A 93 -17.30 7.20 2.33
N TYR A 94 -16.81 6.36 3.25
CA TYR A 94 -17.47 6.17 4.54
C TYR A 94 -17.39 7.43 5.40
N ALA A 95 -16.23 8.09 5.45
CA ALA A 95 -16.06 9.34 6.20
C ALA A 95 -17.03 10.41 5.69
N ASP A 96 -17.12 10.62 4.37
CA ASP A 96 -18.05 11.57 3.76
C ASP A 96 -19.51 11.23 4.07
N ARG A 97 -19.86 9.93 4.05
CA ARG A 97 -21.22 9.47 4.33
C ARG A 97 -21.61 9.68 5.80
N PHE A 98 -20.69 9.50 6.73
CA PHE A 98 -20.96 9.62 8.16
C PHE A 98 -20.77 11.05 8.69
N ALA A 99 -20.06 11.93 7.97
CA ALA A 99 -19.85 13.32 8.36
C ALA A 99 -21.13 14.06 8.79
N PRO A 100 -22.29 13.92 8.10
CA PRO A 100 -23.53 14.57 8.52
C PRO A 100 -24.09 14.07 9.87
N LEU A 101 -23.79 12.83 10.28
CA LEU A 101 -24.27 12.27 11.56
C LEU A 101 -23.56 12.87 12.78
N PHE A 102 -22.40 13.49 12.57
CA PHE A 102 -21.61 14.12 13.62
C PHE A 102 -21.77 15.65 13.65
N GLN A 103 -22.53 16.23 12.70
CA GLN A 103 -22.78 17.69 12.66
C GLN A 103 -23.71 18.18 13.78
N ASP A 104 -24.53 17.31 14.36
CA ASP A 104 -25.44 17.66 15.48
C ASP A 104 -24.77 17.59 16.87
N MET A 105 -23.47 17.31 16.93
CA MET A 105 -22.72 17.16 18.19
C MET A 105 -21.86 18.38 18.57
N GLU A 106 -21.93 19.48 17.81
CA GLU A 106 -21.28 20.78 18.10
C GLU A 106 -22.28 21.87 18.53
#